data_AF-C0QIZ8-F1
#
_entry.id   AF-C0QIZ8-F1
#
_cell.length_a   1.000
_cell.length_b   1.000
_cell.length_c   1.000
_cell.angle_alpha   90.00
_cell.angle_beta   90.00
_cell.angle_gamma   90.00
#
_symmetry.space_group_name_H-M   'P 1'
#
loop_
_entity.id
_entity.type
_entity.pdbx_description
1 polymer ?
#
loop_
_entity_poly.entity_id
_entity_poly.type
_entity_poly.pdbx_seq_one_letter_code
_entity_poly.pdbx_strand_id
1 'polypeptide(L)' 'MPTLEERKTESVEDLRERLESKTRELGISYTFAQYMELMETYLLKLELRVERLEEKCGLDCGDLMGE' A
#
# COMPACT_ATOMS: atom_id res chain seq x y z
N MET A 1 -5.10 6.04 0.01
CA MET A 1 -3.90 5.25 -0.34
C MET A 1 -4.33 4.25 -1.41
N PRO A 2 -3.69 4.20 -2.58
CA PRO A 2 -4.08 3.28 -3.64
C PRO A 2 -3.77 1.82 -3.28
N THR A 3 -4.62 0.91 -3.71
CA THR A 3 -4.50 -0.55 -3.55
C THR A 3 -3.38 -1.14 -4.42
N LEU A 4 -3.05 -2.42 -4.23
CA LEU A 4 -2.03 -3.08 -5.07
C LEU A 4 -2.41 -3.16 -6.54
N GLU A 5 -3.67 -3.41 -6.85
CA GLU A 5 -4.12 -3.52 -8.24
C GLU A 5 -4.08 -2.15 -8.93
N GLU A 6 -4.53 -1.10 -8.24
CA GLU A 6 -4.43 0.28 -8.75
C GLU A 6 -2.97 0.68 -9.01
N ARG A 7 -2.03 0.34 -8.12
CA ARG A 7 -0.59 0.60 -8.29
C ARG A 7 0.04 -0.20 -9.43
N LYS A 8 -0.45 -1.41 -9.73
CA LYS A 8 0.09 -2.23 -10.84
C LYS A 8 -0.26 -1.64 -12.21
N THR A 9 -1.43 -0.99 -12.30
CA THR A 9 -1.91 -0.36 -13.53
C THR A 9 -1.53 1.11 -13.66
N GLU A 10 -0.98 1.69 -12.59
CA GLU A 10 -0.53 3.09 -12.56
C GLU A 10 0.61 3.31 -13.55
N SER A 11 0.54 4.40 -14.32
CA SER A 11 1.63 4.79 -15.21
C SER A 11 2.80 5.39 -14.41
N VAL A 12 3.97 5.46 -15.04
CA VAL A 12 5.15 6.07 -14.39
C VAL A 12 4.92 7.57 -14.16
N GLU A 13 4.20 8.21 -15.08
CA GLU A 13 3.79 9.61 -15.02
C GLU A 13 2.85 9.86 -13.85
N ASP A 14 1.80 9.04 -13.69
CA ASP A 14 0.84 9.17 -12.58
C ASP A 14 1.51 8.95 -11.22
N LEU A 15 2.38 7.93 -11.13
CA LEU A 15 3.17 7.67 -9.93
C LEU A 15 4.03 8.89 -9.57
N ARG A 16 4.67 9.51 -10.56
CA ARG A 16 5.49 10.69 -10.35
C ARG A 16 4.65 11.87 -9.85
N GLU A 17 3.50 12.14 -10.47
CA GLU A 17 2.61 13.21 -10.05
C GLU A 17 2.12 13.01 -8.61
N ARG A 18 1.79 11.77 -8.24
CA ARG A 18 1.37 11.40 -6.88
C ARG A 18 2.48 11.60 -5.87
N LEU A 19 3.72 11.22 -6.21
CA LEU A 19 4.88 11.45 -5.35
C LEU A 19 5.21 12.94 -5.20
N GLU A 20 5.10 13.73 -6.27
CA GLU A 20 5.26 15.18 -6.23
C GLU A 20 4.17 15.86 -5.37
N SER A 21 2.92 15.41 -5.46
CA SER A 21 1.84 15.90 -4.60
C SER A 21 2.11 15.59 -3.14
N LYS A 22 2.48 14.34 -2.82
CA LYS A 22 2.80 13.88 -1.46
C LYS A 22 3.98 14.64 -0.85
N THR A 23 4.99 14.95 -1.68
CA THR A 23 6.14 15.79 -1.31
C THR A 23 5.68 17.17 -0.86
N ARG A 24 4.80 17.82 -1.65
CA ARG A 24 4.27 19.16 -1.35
C ARG A 24 3.33 19.16 -0.13
N GLU A 25 2.43 18.19 -0.05
CA GLU A 25 1.43 18.08 1.02
C GLU A 25 2.05 17.86 2.39
N LEU A 26 3.08 17.00 2.47
CA LEU A 26 3.71 16.61 3.73
C LEU A 26 4.97 17.42 4.05
N GLY A 27 5.43 18.28 3.13
CA GLY A 27 6.65 19.06 3.31
C GLY A 27 7.92 18.21 3.43
N ILE A 28 7.94 17.05 2.77
CA ILE A 28 9.04 16.08 2.81
C ILE A 28 9.87 16.12 1.53
N SER A 29 11.02 15.46 1.51
CA SER A 29 11.77 15.28 0.26
C SER A 29 11.09 14.26 -0.66
N TYR A 30 11.29 14.43 -1.96
CA TYR A 30 10.79 13.47 -2.97
C TYR A 30 11.36 12.05 -2.75
N THR A 31 12.62 11.95 -2.34
CA THR A 31 13.25 10.68 -1.97
C THR A 31 12.56 10.01 -0.79
N PHE A 32 12.09 10.79 0.20
CA PHE A 32 11.35 10.25 1.32
C PHE A 32 9.93 9.83 0.91
N ALA A 33 9.28 10.58 0.00
CA ALA A 33 8.01 10.18 -0.59
C ALA A 33 8.12 8.84 -1.33
N GLN A 34 9.19 8.63 -2.09
CA GLN A 34 9.49 7.34 -2.75
C GLN A 34 9.70 6.20 -1.74
N TYR A 35 10.41 6.48 -0.65
CA TYR A 35 10.59 5.48 0.41
C TYR A 35 9.26 5.09 1.06
N MET A 36 8.40 6.06 1.36
CA MET A 36 7.06 5.76 1.88
C MET A 36 6.24 4.95 0.88
N GLU A 37 6.31 5.27 -0.40
CA GLU A 37 5.62 4.50 -1.44
C GLU A 37 6.05 3.02 -1.47
N LEU A 38 7.36 2.76 -1.29
CA LEU A 38 7.90 1.41 -1.17
C LEU A 38 7.32 0.69 0.07
N MET A 39 7.29 1.37 1.21
CA MET A 39 6.78 0.83 2.47
C MET A 39 5.28 0.51 2.39
N GLU A 40 4.48 1.42 1.84
CA GLU A 40 3.05 1.20 1.62
C GLU A 40 2.80 -0.01 0.70
N THR A 41 3.56 -0.11 -0.39
CA THR A 41 3.47 -1.26 -1.30
C THR A 41 3.84 -2.57 -0.59
N TYR A 42 4.84 -2.54 0.29
CA TYR A 42 5.24 -3.71 1.07
C TYR A 42 4.16 -4.12 2.07
N LEU A 43 3.53 -3.17 2.78
CA LEU A 43 2.44 -3.44 3.70
C LEU A 43 1.24 -4.09 2.99
N LEU A 44 0.81 -3.54 1.85
CA LEU A 44 -0.29 -4.14 1.10
C LEU A 44 0.04 -5.55 0.60
N LYS A 45 1.31 -5.82 0.23
CA LYS A 45 1.75 -7.17 -0.15
C LYS A 45 1.73 -8.13 1.04
N LEU A 46 2.03 -7.63 2.24
CA LEU A 46 1.93 -8.43 3.46
C LEU A 46 0.48 -8.74 3.79
N GLU A 47 -0.41 -7.75 3.75
CA GLU A 47 -1.86 -7.94 3.96
C GLU A 47 -2.40 -9.02 3.03
N LEU A 48 -2.14 -8.92 1.72
CA LEU A 48 -2.57 -9.94 0.75
C LEU A 48 -1.98 -11.33 1.04
N ARG A 49 -0.75 -11.41 1.57
CA ARG A 49 -0.14 -12.69 1.92
C ARG A 49 -0.76 -13.29 3.18
N VAL A 50 -1.09 -12.45 4.16
CA VAL A 50 -1.76 -12.85 5.39
C VAL A 50 -3.16 -13.35 5.08
N GLU A 51 -3.96 -12.59 4.31
CA GLU A 51 -5.29 -12.97 3.86
C GLU A 51 -5.28 -14.35 3.17
N ARG A 52 -4.35 -14.57 2.24
CA ARG A 52 -4.18 -15.88 1.57
C ARG A 52 -3.75 -17.01 2.50
N LEU A 53 -3.06 -16.71 3.60
CA LEU A 53 -2.68 -17.71 4.59
C LEU A 53 -3.86 -18.04 5.51
N GLU A 54 -4.61 -17.03 5.92
CA GLU A 54 -5.84 -17.15 6.69
C GLU A 54 -6.88 -18.00 5.95
N GLU A 55 -7.14 -17.69 4.68
CA GLU A 55 -7.99 -18.51 3.79
C GLU A 55 -7.54 -19.97 3.73
N LYS A 56 -6.23 -20.22 3.58
CA LYS A 56 -5.67 -21.59 3.51
C LYS A 56 -5.79 -22.34 4.82
N CYS A 57 -5.72 -21.64 5.94
CA CYS A 57 -5.83 -22.21 7.27
C CYS A 57 -7.30 -22.32 7.74
N GLY A 58 -8.26 -21.81 6.97
CA GLY A 58 -9.67 -21.75 7.37
C GLY A 58 -9.91 -20.81 8.54
N LEU A 59 -9.03 -19.82 8.73
CA LEU A 59 -9.20 -18.75 9.70
C LEU A 59 -9.94 -17.62 8.99
N ASP A 60 -11.21 -17.41 9.31
CA ASP A 60 -11.96 -16.27 8.78
C ASP A 60 -11.68 -15.04 9.66
N CYS A 61 -11.29 -13.92 9.05
CA CYS A 61 -10.79 -12.73 9.75
C CYS A 61 -11.90 -11.96 10.53
N GLY A 62 -13.09 -12.54 10.67
CA GLY A 62 -14.20 -11.99 11.45
C GLY A 62 -13.94 -11.91 12.95
N ASP A 63 -12.97 -12.67 13.47
CA ASP A 63 -12.71 -12.78 14.92
C ASP A 63 -11.71 -11.74 15.48
N LEU A 64 -11.05 -10.94 14.65
CA LEU A 64 -10.07 -9.92 15.12
C LEU A 64 -10.60 -8.48 15.13
N MET A 65 -11.84 -8.25 14.69
CA MET A 65 -12.56 -6.97 14.83
C MET A 65 -13.83 -7.10 15.69
N GLY A 66 -13.82 -8.04 16.65
CA GLY A 66 -14.85 -8.20 17.66
C GLY A 66 -14.31 -7.90 19.07
N GLU A 67 -14.41 -6.62 19.46
CA GLU A 67 -14.43 -5.97 20.80
C GLU A 67 -13.62 -4.67 20.85
#